data_AF-A0A9D9Q1I7-F1
#
_entry.id   AF-A0A9D9Q1I7-F1
#
_cell.length_a   1.000
_cell.length_b   1.000
_cell.length_c   1.000
_cell.angle_alpha   90.00
_cell.angle_beta   90.00
_cell.angle_gamma   90.00
#
_symmetry.space_group_name_H-M   'P 1'
#
loop_
_entity.id
_entity.type
_entity.pdbx_description
1 polymer ?
#
loop_
_entity_poly.entity_id
_entity_poly.type
_entity_poly.pdbx_seq_one_letter_code
_entity_poly.pdbx_strand_id
1 'polypeptide(L)' 'MSVTGTWNLTLNSPLGDQAARLDLHEADGAVQGTLTGKGDPTPVQRLTVDGTNVSFSADADTPVGRLNLAFTG' A
#
# COMPACT_ATOMS: atom_id res chain seq x y z
N MET A 1 -3.57 -2.76 19.35
CA MET A 1 -4.20 -1.76 18.45
C MET A 1 -3.96 -2.27 17.06
N SER A 2 -5.02 -2.72 16.39
CA SER A 2 -4.90 -3.37 15.08
C SER A 2 -4.81 -2.29 14.00
N VAL A 3 -3.74 -2.35 13.21
CA VAL A 3 -3.47 -1.57 11.99
C VAL A 3 -4.43 -1.93 10.84
N THR A 4 -5.15 -3.03 11.00
CA THR A 4 -6.15 -3.62 10.13
C THR A 4 -7.29 -2.63 9.84
N GLY A 5 -7.53 -2.33 8.56
CA GLY A 5 -8.52 -1.35 8.13
C GLY A 5 -8.23 -0.79 6.74
N THR A 6 -9.11 0.09 6.26
CA THR A 6 -8.94 0.81 4.99
C THR A 6 -8.29 2.17 5.23
N TRP A 7 -7.20 2.42 4.53
CA TRP A 7 -6.44 3.66 4.57
C TRP A 7 -6.53 4.36 3.22
N ASN A 8 -6.99 5.61 3.22
CA ASN A 8 -6.94 6.45 2.03
C ASN A 8 -5.60 7.17 2.01
N LEU A 9 -4.74 6.77 1.08
CA LEU A 9 -3.42 7.32 0.85
C LEU A 9 -3.44 8.27 -0.35
N THR A 10 -2.55 9.25 -0.35
CA THR A 10 -2.26 10.06 -1.52
C THR A 10 -0.80 9.81 -1.90
N LEU A 11 -0.59 9.16 -3.04
CA LEU A 11 0.72 8.92 -3.61
C LEU A 11 1.14 10.16 -4.39
N ASN A 12 2.03 10.98 -3.80
CA ASN A 12 2.66 12.07 -4.52
C ASN A 12 3.74 11.49 -5.44
N SER A 13 3.40 11.29 -6.71
CA SER A 13 4.37 10.88 -7.72
C SER A 13 4.92 12.11 -8.46
N PRO A 14 6.11 12.05 -9.07
CA PRO A 14 6.61 13.11 -9.96
C PRO A 14 5.66 13.40 -11.14
N LEU A 15 4.75 12.48 -11.46
CA LEU A 15 3.73 12.60 -12.49
C LEU A 15 2.43 13.25 -11.98
N GLY A 16 2.34 13.53 -10.68
CA GLY A 16 1.19 14.11 -10.00
C GLY A 16 0.70 13.29 -8.81
N ASP A 17 -0.16 13.90 -8.01
CA ASP A 17 -0.78 13.26 -6.85
C ASP A 17 -1.83 12.26 -7.31
N GLN A 18 -1.74 11.04 -6.80
CA GLN A 18 -2.64 9.95 -7.13
C GLN A 18 -3.29 9.42 -5.86
N ALA A 19 -4.63 9.36 -5.84
CA ALA A 19 -5.32 8.68 -4.77
C ALA A 19 -5.00 7.19 -4.80
N ALA A 20 -4.70 6.62 -3.64
CA ALA A 20 -4.53 5.21 -3.42
C ALA A 20 -5.30 4.77 -2.19
N ARG A 21 -5.75 3.53 -2.20
CA ARG A 21 -6.48 2.92 -1.10
C ARG A 21 -5.71 1.69 -0.67
N LEU A 22 -5.33 1.64 0.60
CA LEU A 22 -4.68 0.48 1.19
C LEU A 22 -5.68 -0.21 2.10
N ASP A 23 -6.10 -1.41 1.74
CA ASP A 23 -6.92 -2.26 2.59
C ASP A 23 -5.99 -3.25 3.29
N LEU A 24 -5.90 -3.14 4.62
CA LEU A 24 -5.13 -4.05 5.48
C LEU A 24 -6.07 -5.02 6.20
N HIS A 25 -5.77 -6.31 6.12
CA HIS A 25 -6.52 -7.37 6.79
C HIS A 25 -5.56 -8.34 7.48
N GLU A 26 -5.91 -8.80 8.68
CA GLU A 26 -5.15 -9.84 9.36
C GLU A 26 -5.68 -11.20 8.91
N ALA A 27 -4.78 -12.06 8.41
CA ALA A 27 -5.06 -13.43 8.01
C ALA A 27 -4.00 -14.35 8.63
N ASP A 28 -4.44 -15.40 9.33
CA ASP A 28 -3.56 -16.41 9.95
C ASP A 28 -2.48 -15.84 10.90
N GLY A 29 -2.78 -14.72 11.57
CA GLY A 29 -1.83 -14.05 12.47
C GLY A 29 -0.77 -13.20 11.75
N ALA A 30 -0.87 -13.03 10.43
CA ALA A 30 -0.07 -12.10 9.64
C ALA A 30 -0.95 -10.96 9.10
N VAL A 31 -0.40 -9.74 9.08
CA VAL A 31 -1.06 -8.61 8.42
C VAL A 31 -0.79 -8.73 6.91
N GLN A 32 -1.86 -8.78 6.14
CA GLN A 32 -1.84 -8.69 4.69
C GLN A 32 -2.42 -7.36 4.25
N GLY A 33 -2.13 -6.95 3.03
CA GLY A 33 -2.78 -5.77 2.49
C GLY A 33 -2.83 -5.74 0.98
N THR A 34 -3.74 -4.91 0.47
CA THR A 34 -3.91 -4.67 -0.95
C THR A 34 -3.88 -3.17 -1.20
N LEU A 35 -2.97 -2.73 -2.06
CA LEU A 35 -2.87 -1.36 -2.51
C LEU A 35 -3.64 -1.22 -3.84
N THR A 36 -4.65 -0.38 -3.83
CA THR A 36 -5.44 -0.02 -5.01
C THR A 36 -5.12 1.42 -5.37
N GLY A 37 -4.33 1.63 -6.42
CA GLY A 37 -3.99 2.96 -6.92
C GLY A 37 -4.84 3.38 -8.11
N LYS A 38 -4.21 4.07 -9.06
CA LYS A 38 -4.81 4.44 -10.36
C LYS A 38 -4.79 3.29 -11.39
N GLY A 39 -4.19 2.16 -11.02
CA GLY A 39 -4.11 0.93 -11.82
C GLY A 39 -4.78 -0.23 -11.10
N ASP A 40 -4.42 -1.46 -11.47
CA ASP A 40 -5.00 -2.66 -10.88
C ASP A 40 -4.63 -2.82 -9.40
N PRO A 41 -5.54 -3.39 -8.58
CA PRO A 41 -5.25 -3.73 -7.19
C PRO A 41 -4.03 -4.63 -7.11
N THR A 42 -3.02 -4.18 -6.37
CA THR A 42 -1.75 -4.89 -6.22
C THR A 42 -1.58 -5.30 -4.76
N PRO A 43 -1.27 -6.57 -4.46
CA PRO A 43 -0.97 -6.99 -3.10
C PRO A 43 0.28 -6.26 -2.59
N VAL A 44 0.23 -5.73 -1.36
CA VAL A 44 1.44 -5.19 -0.73
C VAL A 44 2.37 -6.32 -0.30
N GLN A 45 3.65 -6.09 -0.51
CA GLN A 45 4.75 -6.93 -0.11
C GLN A 45 5.55 -6.23 0.99
N ARG A 46 6.27 -7.01 1.81
CA ARG A 46 7.12 -6.47 2.89
C ARG A 46 6.38 -5.51 3.83
N LEU A 47 5.09 -5.76 4.08
CA LEU A 47 4.30 -5.00 5.05
C LEU A 47 4.87 -5.22 6.46
N THR A 48 5.34 -4.15 7.06
CA THR A 48 5.91 -4.10 8.40
C THR A 48 5.19 -3.02 9.17
N VAL A 49 4.68 -3.39 10.34
CA VAL A 49 3.90 -2.51 11.20
C VAL A 49 4.61 -2.45 12.54
N ASP A 50 5.12 -1.28 12.88
CA ASP A 50 5.85 -0.99 14.12
C ASP A 50 5.07 0.04 14.94
N GLY A 51 4.14 -0.45 15.75
CA GLY A 51 3.28 0.38 16.61
C GLY A 51 2.37 1.31 15.81
N THR A 52 2.81 2.55 15.60
CA THR A 52 2.12 3.55 14.78
C THR A 52 2.71 3.68 13.38
N ASN A 53 3.90 3.13 13.15
CA ASN A 53 4.55 3.22 11.85
C ASN A 53 4.16 2.06 10.95
N VAL A 54 3.74 2.35 9.72
CA VAL A 54 3.41 1.35 8.71
C VAL A 54 4.34 1.55 7.52
N SER A 55 5.06 0.49 7.17
CA SER A 55 5.90 0.45 5.98
C SER A 55 5.53 -0.73 5.10
N PHE A 56 5.43 -0.51 3.80
CA PHE A 56 5.16 -1.59 2.85
C PHE A 56 5.73 -1.25 1.49
N SER A 57 5.82 -2.24 0.62
CA SER A 57 6.25 -2.10 -0.76
C SER A 57 5.24 -2.76 -1.69
N ALA A 58 4.80 -2.10 -2.75
CA ALA A 58 3.92 -2.70 -3.75
C ALA A 58 4.53 -2.54 -5.14
N ASP A 59 4.46 -3.59 -5.95
CA ASP A 59 4.86 -3.54 -7.36
C ASP A 59 3.63 -3.26 -8.21
N ALA A 60 3.27 -1.98 -8.34
CA ALA A 60 2.11 -1.60 -9.14
C ALA A 60 2.48 -1.62 -10.63
N ASP A 61 1.75 -2.42 -11.41
CA ASP A 61 1.78 -2.36 -12.87
C ASP A 61 1.00 -1.12 -13.30
N THR A 62 1.72 -0.06 -13.64
CA THR A 62 1.13 1.16 -14.18
C THR A 62 1.26 1.16 -15.70
N PRO A 63 0.42 1.91 -16.44
CA PRO A 63 0.53 2.01 -17.90
C PRO A 63 1.88 2.51 -18.41
N VAL A 64 2.72 3.09 -17.53
CA VAL A 64 4.06 3.60 -17.84
C VAL A 64 5.19 2.64 -17.40
N GLY A 65 4.85 1.50 -16.79
CA GLY A 65 5.79 0.46 -16.34
C GLY A 65 5.53 -0.03 -14.91
N ARG A 66 6.37 -0.96 -14.44
CA ARG A 66 6.34 -1.42 -13.04
C ARG A 66 6.96 -0.37 -12.13
N LEU A 67 6.17 0.12 -11.19
CA LEU A 67 6.62 1.07 -10.18
C LEU A 67 6.68 0.36 -8.82
N ASN A 68 7.86 0.33 -8.22
CA ASN A 68 8.01 -0.12 -6.84
C ASN A 68 7.62 1.04 -5.92
N LEU A 69 6.44 0.95 -5.33
CA LEU A 69 5.88 1.93 -4.42
C LEU A 69 6.27 1.54 -3.00
N ALA A 70 7.17 2.29 -2.38
CA ALA A 70 7.48 2.16 -0.96
C ALA A 70 6.71 3.22 -0.16
N PHE A 71 5.97 2.79 0.85
CA PHE A 71 5.29 3.67 1.80
C PHE A 71 5.97 3.56 3.16
N THR A 72 6.06 4.69 3.87
CA THR A 72 6.49 4.75 5.27
C THR A 72 5.73 5.91 5.90
N GLY A 73 4.92 5.63 6.92
CA GLY A 73 4.15 6.61 7.68
C GLY A 73 3.96 6.17 9.10
#